data_AF-A0A6N3DL26-F1
#
_entry.id   AF-A0A6N3DL26-F1
#
_cell.length_a   1.000
_cell.length_b   1.000
_cell.length_c   1.000
_cell.angle_alpha   90.00
_cell.angle_beta   90.00
_cell.angle_gamma   90.00
#
_symmetry.space_group_name_H-M   'P 1'
#
loop_
_entity.id
_entity.type
_entity.pdbx_description
1 polymer ?
#
loop_
_entity_poly.entity_id
_entity_poly.type
_entity_poly.pdbx_seq_one_letter_code
_entity_poly.pdbx_strand_id
1 'polypeptide(L)'
;MPKVNCKADDYVYIKEDQHLIFFKDIYESNSWLLLLISFLELSFPGPTTFDVPISIEVKVDDNSMITINKNLEVSGSEDYRYFILKSHYEKWRKTYLISYCILVASIVSLSVLFLYGFIDSNLNYLMGVGFSVVALFSILSIVKLFNQFKKIKLYGIEDRKLYVKKE
;
A
#
# COMPACT_ATOMS: atom_id res chain seq x y z
N MET A 1 -23.26 22.08 4.67
CA MET A 1 -22.10 21.28 4.19
C MET A 1 -21.59 20.50 5.39
N PRO A 2 -21.43 19.17 5.28
CA PRO A 2 -20.87 18.35 6.36
C PRO A 2 -19.47 18.86 6.72
N LYS A 3 -19.10 18.79 8.00
CA LYS A 3 -17.74 19.09 8.44
C LYS A 3 -16.89 17.84 8.29
N VAL A 4 -15.89 17.87 7.42
CA VAL A 4 -14.96 16.76 7.17
C VAL A 4 -13.64 17.03 7.88
N ASN A 5 -13.18 16.10 8.69
CA ASN A 5 -11.87 16.14 9.35
C ASN A 5 -11.05 14.91 8.96
N CYS A 6 -10.23 15.03 7.91
CA CYS A 6 -9.33 13.97 7.49
C CYS A 6 -7.97 14.16 8.16
N LYS A 7 -7.60 13.23 9.04
CA LYS A 7 -6.27 13.17 9.69
C LYS A 7 -5.36 12.12 9.07
N ALA A 8 -5.84 11.38 8.07
CA ALA A 8 -5.02 10.45 7.30
C ALA A 8 -4.14 11.26 6.35
N ASP A 9 -2.82 11.16 6.55
CA ASP A 9 -1.85 11.82 5.69
C ASP A 9 -2.02 11.31 4.24
N ASP A 10 -1.91 12.21 3.26
CA ASP A 10 -2.02 11.97 1.81
C ASP A 10 -3.39 11.51 1.29
N TYR A 11 -4.46 11.57 2.11
CA TYR A 11 -5.84 11.33 1.67
C TYR A 11 -6.58 12.62 1.30
N VAL A 12 -7.10 12.66 0.08
CA VAL A 12 -8.02 13.70 -0.43
C VAL A 12 -9.43 13.15 -0.53
N TYR A 13 -10.43 14.03 -0.67
CA TYR A 13 -11.82 13.62 -0.82
C TYR A 13 -12.54 14.35 -1.94
N ILE A 14 -13.49 13.65 -2.57
CA ILE A 14 -14.45 14.25 -3.50
C ILE A 14 -15.88 13.93 -3.04
N LYS A 15 -16.82 14.83 -3.38
CA LYS A 15 -18.25 14.60 -3.16
C LYS A 15 -18.87 14.02 -4.44
N GLU A 16 -19.47 12.83 -4.34
CA GLU A 16 -20.24 12.16 -5.38
C GLU A 16 -21.67 11.98 -4.87
N ASP A 17 -22.60 12.83 -5.34
CA ASP A 17 -23.99 12.89 -4.88
C ASP A 17 -24.13 13.04 -3.34
N GLN A 18 -24.60 11.99 -2.67
CA GLN A 18 -24.78 11.91 -1.22
C GLN A 18 -23.59 11.24 -0.51
N HIS A 19 -22.49 10.96 -1.22
CA HIS A 19 -21.33 10.27 -0.68
C HIS A 19 -20.08 11.13 -0.75
N LEU A 20 -19.19 10.95 0.23
CA LEU A 20 -17.82 11.42 0.20
C LEU A 20 -16.89 10.24 -0.05
N ILE A 21 -16.02 10.37 -1.04
CA ILE A 21 -15.03 9.36 -1.37
C ILE A 21 -13.66 9.89 -1.01
N PHE A 22 -12.99 9.17 -0.11
CA PHE A 22 -11.63 9.45 0.33
C PHE A 22 -10.66 8.48 -0.34
N PHE A 23 -9.56 9.01 -0.88
CA PHE A 23 -8.54 8.21 -1.57
C PHE A 23 -7.16 8.86 -1.46
N LYS A 24 -6.11 8.07 -1.72
CA LYS A 24 -4.72 8.55 -1.69
C LYS A 24 -4.40 9.37 -2.94
N ASP A 25 -3.99 10.62 -2.75
CA ASP A 25 -3.69 11.56 -3.85
C ASP A 25 -2.49 11.14 -4.70
N ILE A 26 -1.52 10.44 -4.10
CA ILE A 26 -0.32 9.97 -4.81
C ILE A 26 -0.67 9.14 -6.06
N TYR A 27 -1.79 8.41 -6.05
CA TYR A 27 -2.22 7.60 -7.19
C TYR A 27 -2.90 8.41 -8.31
N GLU A 28 -3.12 9.71 -8.13
CA GLU A 28 -3.45 10.62 -9.23
C GLU A 28 -2.20 11.03 -10.02
N SER A 29 -1.01 10.90 -9.43
CA SER A 29 0.26 11.20 -10.11
C SER A 29 0.58 10.26 -11.28
N ASN A 30 1.58 10.66 -12.07
CA ASN A 30 2.11 9.87 -13.18
C ASN A 30 2.81 8.59 -12.67
N SER A 31 2.63 7.49 -13.39
CA SER A 31 3.19 6.18 -13.03
C SER A 31 4.71 6.16 -12.87
N TRP A 32 5.45 6.99 -13.61
CA TRP A 32 6.91 7.14 -13.46
C TRP A 32 7.31 7.71 -12.09
N LEU A 33 6.52 8.65 -11.58
CA LEU A 33 6.76 9.29 -10.28
C LEU A 33 6.47 8.29 -9.15
N LEU A 34 5.38 7.53 -9.28
CA LEU A 34 5.07 6.41 -8.39
C LEU A 34 6.16 5.34 -8.39
N LEU A 35 6.72 5.02 -9.55
CA LEU A 35 7.82 4.05 -9.65
C LEU A 35 9.08 4.58 -8.94
N LEU A 36 9.46 5.83 -9.14
CA LEU A 36 10.59 6.45 -8.44
C LEU A 36 10.39 6.43 -6.91
N ILE A 37 9.21 6.85 -6.45
CA ILE A 37 8.88 6.85 -5.01
C ILE A 37 8.95 5.41 -4.47
N SER A 38 8.41 4.43 -5.19
CA SER A 38 8.48 3.02 -4.79
C SER A 38 9.93 2.54 -4.63
N PHE A 39 10.86 2.95 -5.50
CA PHE A 39 12.28 2.61 -5.37
C PHE A 39 12.96 3.31 -4.19
N LEU A 40 12.65 4.58 -3.96
CA LEU A 40 13.18 5.35 -2.84
C LEU A 40 12.74 4.73 -1.50
N GLU A 41 11.50 4.30 -1.40
CA GLU A 41 10.94 3.71 -0.18
C GLU A 41 11.42 2.29 0.08
N LEU A 42 11.76 1.57 -0.99
CA LEU A 42 12.47 0.30 -0.89
C LEU A 42 13.91 0.48 -0.40
N SER A 43 14.54 1.62 -0.70
CA SER A 43 15.93 1.92 -0.32
C SER A 43 16.04 2.55 1.07
N PHE A 44 15.04 3.36 1.46
CA PHE A 44 14.93 3.99 2.77
C PHE A 44 13.65 3.49 3.42
N PRO A 45 13.72 2.56 4.40
CA PRO A 45 12.54 1.97 5.01
C PRO A 45 11.72 3.03 5.76
N GLY A 46 10.80 3.66 5.03
CA GLY A 46 9.72 4.48 5.55
C GLY A 46 8.52 3.60 5.94
N PRO A 47 7.68 4.04 6.88
CA PRO A 47 6.70 3.16 7.51
C PRO A 47 5.50 2.68 6.65
N THR A 48 5.17 3.22 5.46
CA THR A 48 3.75 3.12 5.01
C THR A 48 3.41 2.86 3.53
N THR A 49 4.34 2.56 2.62
CA THR A 49 4.03 2.80 1.19
C THR A 49 3.81 1.60 0.28
N PHE A 50 4.08 0.37 0.74
CA PHE A 50 3.65 -0.82 0.00
C PHE A 50 2.18 -1.23 0.27
N ASP A 51 1.40 -0.39 0.95
CA ASP A 51 -0.01 -0.71 1.17
C ASP A 51 -0.86 -0.43 -0.07
N VAL A 52 -1.72 -1.40 -0.40
CA VAL A 52 -2.74 -1.27 -1.44
C VAL A 52 -3.56 0.01 -1.21
N PRO A 53 -3.89 0.78 -2.27
CA PRO A 53 -4.64 2.03 -2.14
C PRO A 53 -6.10 1.79 -1.74
N ILE A 54 -6.35 1.72 -0.44
CA ILE A 54 -7.72 1.62 0.10
C ILE A 54 -8.38 2.99 -0.01
N SER A 55 -9.59 3.00 -0.57
CA SER A 55 -10.50 4.12 -0.63
C SER A 55 -11.66 3.90 0.32
N ILE A 56 -12.26 5.00 0.80
CA ILE A 56 -13.36 4.97 1.76
C ILE A 56 -14.52 5.76 1.16
N GLU A 57 -15.70 5.15 1.09
CA GLU A 57 -16.93 5.85 0.77
C GLU A 57 -17.74 6.03 2.05
N VAL A 58 -18.17 7.25 2.32
CA VAL A 58 -18.96 7.60 3.49
C VAL A 58 -20.23 8.31 3.03
N LYS A 59 -21.40 7.82 3.44
CA LYS A 59 -22.65 8.53 3.19
C LYS A 59 -22.73 9.77 4.06
N VAL A 60 -23.09 10.88 3.44
CA VAL A 60 -23.20 12.19 4.07
C VAL A 60 -24.60 12.38 4.63
N ASP A 61 -24.65 12.75 5.91
CA ASP A 61 -25.80 13.44 6.48
C ASP A 61 -25.41 14.91 6.67
N ASP A 62 -26.29 15.85 6.31
CA ASP A 62 -25.92 17.27 6.18
C ASP A 62 -25.49 17.92 7.51
N ASN A 63 -25.77 17.25 8.63
CA ASN A 63 -25.43 17.66 9.99
C ASN A 63 -24.31 16.83 10.65
N SER A 64 -23.75 15.81 9.99
CA SER A 64 -22.73 14.96 10.61
C SER A 64 -21.31 15.52 10.45
N MET A 65 -20.46 15.21 11.44
CA MET A 65 -19.03 15.49 11.41
C MET A 65 -18.27 14.21 11.10
N ILE A 66 -17.86 14.04 9.84
CA ILE A 66 -17.12 12.85 9.40
C ILE A 66 -15.64 13.04 9.71
N THR A 67 -15.09 12.16 10.54
CA THR A 67 -13.66 12.15 10.89
C THR A 67 -13.02 10.86 10.40
N ILE A 68 -11.90 10.97 9.68
CA ILE A 68 -11.05 9.83 9.30
C ILE A 68 -9.73 9.98 10.04
N ASN A 69 -9.37 8.99 10.84
CA ASN A 69 -8.12 9.00 11.59
C ASN A 69 -6.93 8.48 10.76
N LYS A 70 -5.73 8.51 11.33
CA LYS A 70 -4.49 8.04 10.68
C LYS A 70 -4.50 6.55 10.32
N ASN A 71 -5.35 5.77 11.00
CA ASN A 71 -5.53 4.33 10.75
C ASN A 71 -6.66 4.04 9.77
N LEU A 72 -7.21 5.07 9.11
CA LEU A 72 -8.33 4.99 8.18
C LEU A 72 -9.67 4.60 8.83
N GLU A 73 -9.80 4.73 10.14
CA GLU A 73 -11.08 4.49 10.83
C GLU A 73 -11.99 5.70 10.66
N VAL A 74 -13.25 5.42 10.31
CA VAL A 74 -14.30 6.43 10.12
C VAL A 74 -15.08 6.62 11.42
N SER A 75 -15.31 7.87 11.80
CA SER A 75 -16.20 8.26 12.90
C SER A 75 -17.20 9.32 12.42
N GLY A 76 -18.42 9.30 12.96
CA GLY A 76 -19.47 10.27 12.62
C GLY A 76 -20.39 9.85 11.46
N SER A 77 -20.25 8.63 10.95
CA SER A 77 -21.23 7.96 10.09
C SER A 77 -21.18 6.45 10.32
N GLU A 78 -22.35 5.81 10.41
CA GLU A 78 -22.47 4.34 10.46
C GLU A 78 -22.52 3.71 9.06
N ASP A 79 -22.79 4.52 8.03
CA ASP A 79 -22.90 4.07 6.65
C ASP A 79 -21.64 4.45 5.87
N TYR A 80 -20.63 3.58 5.98
CA TYR A 80 -19.37 3.68 5.26
C TYR A 80 -18.90 2.32 4.76
N ARG A 81 -18.12 2.33 3.67
CA ARG A 81 -17.51 1.12 3.12
C ARG A 81 -16.11 1.38 2.58
N TYR A 82 -15.26 0.36 2.72
CA TYR A 82 -13.91 0.36 2.15
C TYR A 82 -13.92 -0.36 0.81
N PHE A 83 -13.20 0.19 -0.16
CA PHE A 83 -13.03 -0.40 -1.48
C PHE A 83 -11.69 -0.01 -2.09
N ILE A 84 -11.33 -0.58 -3.23
CA ILE A 84 -10.13 -0.20 -3.97
C ILE A 84 -10.54 0.35 -5.33
N LEU A 85 -10.16 1.59 -5.61
CA LEU A 85 -10.34 2.18 -6.95
C LEU A 85 -9.51 1.41 -7.98
N LYS A 86 -10.15 0.95 -9.05
CA LYS A 86 -9.50 0.20 -10.13
C LYS A 86 -8.34 0.97 -10.76
N SER A 87 -8.52 2.28 -11.02
CA SER A 87 -7.47 3.14 -11.58
C SER A 87 -6.22 3.19 -10.68
N HIS A 88 -6.43 3.31 -9.37
CA HIS A 88 -5.34 3.35 -8.38
C HIS A 88 -4.70 1.98 -8.20
N TYR A 89 -5.51 0.92 -8.16
CA TYR A 89 -5.04 -0.46 -8.12
C TYR A 89 -4.14 -0.79 -9.32
N GLU A 90 -4.52 -0.40 -10.53
CA GLU A 90 -3.72 -0.64 -11.72
C GLU A 90 -2.37 0.09 -11.67
N LYS A 91 -2.35 1.33 -11.19
CA LYS A 91 -1.10 2.09 -10.98
C LYS A 91 -0.23 1.44 -9.91
N TRP A 92 -0.80 1.10 -8.75
CA TRP A 92 -0.11 0.40 -7.66
C TRP A 92 0.48 -0.94 -8.15
N ARG A 93 -0.32 -1.72 -8.88
CA ARG A 93 0.09 -3.01 -9.44
C ARG A 93 1.27 -2.86 -10.42
N LYS A 94 1.28 -1.82 -11.24
CA LYS A 94 2.34 -1.57 -12.23
C LYS A 94 3.62 -0.97 -11.63
N THR A 95 3.56 -0.43 -10.43
CA THR A 95 4.69 0.28 -9.81
C THR A 95 5.14 -0.47 -8.57
N TYR A 96 4.45 -0.26 -7.46
CA TYR A 96 4.75 -0.86 -6.16
C TYR A 96 4.80 -2.39 -6.16
N LEU A 97 3.78 -3.07 -6.72
CA LEU A 97 3.76 -4.54 -6.71
C LEU A 97 4.94 -5.14 -7.48
N ILE A 98 5.21 -4.63 -8.68
CA ILE A 98 6.32 -5.12 -9.51
C ILE A 98 7.65 -4.86 -8.80
N SER A 99 7.91 -3.63 -8.35
CA SER A 99 9.16 -3.28 -7.64
C SER A 99 9.37 -4.15 -6.41
N TYR A 100 8.31 -4.40 -5.63
CA TYR A 100 8.38 -5.23 -4.43
C TYR A 100 8.63 -6.72 -4.75
N CYS A 101 8.01 -7.25 -5.81
CA CYS A 101 8.29 -8.62 -6.27
C CYS A 101 9.76 -8.79 -6.70
N ILE A 102 10.32 -7.80 -7.40
CA ILE A 102 11.74 -7.80 -7.81
C ILE A 102 12.65 -7.79 -6.57
N LEU A 103 12.32 -6.97 -5.57
CA LEU A 103 13.04 -6.93 -4.30
C LEU A 103 13.02 -8.29 -3.60
N VAL A 104 11.84 -8.90 -3.44
CA VAL A 104 11.69 -10.22 -2.81
C VAL A 104 12.52 -11.26 -3.55
N ALA A 105 12.45 -11.32 -4.89
CA ALA A 105 13.25 -12.23 -5.69
C ALA A 105 14.76 -12.03 -5.44
N SER A 106 15.21 -10.78 -5.38
CA SER A 106 16.63 -10.44 -5.15
C SER A 106 17.11 -10.88 -3.77
N ILE A 107 16.30 -10.67 -2.71
CA ILE A 107 16.64 -11.09 -1.34
C ILE A 107 16.64 -12.63 -1.22
N VAL A 108 15.71 -13.31 -1.89
CA VAL A 108 15.68 -14.79 -1.94
C VAL A 108 16.91 -15.33 -2.66
N SER A 109 17.28 -14.76 -3.82
CA SER A 109 18.50 -15.13 -4.53
C SER A 109 19.75 -14.92 -3.67
N LEU A 110 19.82 -13.81 -2.95
CA LEU A 110 20.92 -13.55 -2.01
C LEU A 110 20.97 -14.57 -0.87
N SER A 111 19.80 -14.96 -0.33
CA SER A 111 19.72 -16.02 0.69
C SER A 111 20.27 -17.34 0.17
N VAL A 112 19.91 -17.73 -1.06
CA VAL A 112 20.41 -18.95 -1.71
C VAL A 112 21.93 -18.88 -1.90
N LEU A 113 22.48 -17.72 -2.30
CA LEU A 113 23.93 -17.53 -2.44
C LEU A 113 24.67 -17.68 -1.10
N PHE A 114 24.15 -17.10 -0.01
CA PHE A 114 24.74 -17.29 1.32
C PHE A 114 24.67 -18.74 1.80
N LEU A 115 23.56 -19.43 1.53
CA LEU A 115 23.41 -20.85 1.85
C LEU A 115 24.41 -21.71 1.07
N TYR A 116 24.55 -21.45 -0.23
CA TYR A 116 25.53 -22.14 -1.07
C TYR A 116 26.95 -21.90 -0.56
N GLY A 117 27.34 -20.65 -0.31
CA GLY A 117 28.65 -20.32 0.23
C GLY A 117 28.91 -20.93 1.62
N PHE A 118 27.88 -21.04 2.47
CA PHE A 118 27.96 -21.73 3.75
C PHE A 118 28.34 -23.21 3.60
N ILE A 119 27.66 -23.91 2.68
CA ILE A 119 27.89 -25.35 2.42
C ILE A 119 29.25 -25.57 1.77
N ASP A 120 29.57 -24.80 0.72
CA ASP A 120 30.78 -24.96 -0.08
C ASP A 120 32.05 -24.60 0.71
N SER A 121 31.97 -23.62 1.62
CA SER A 121 33.10 -23.18 2.45
C SER A 121 33.26 -23.96 3.77
N ASN A 122 32.91 -25.25 3.79
CA ASN A 122 33.03 -26.13 4.96
C ASN A 122 32.33 -25.56 6.23
N LEU A 123 31.06 -25.15 6.09
CA LEU A 123 30.23 -24.61 7.17
C LEU A 123 30.75 -23.29 7.76
N ASN A 124 31.17 -22.36 6.90
CA ASN A 124 31.61 -21.03 7.33
C ASN A 124 30.50 -20.27 8.10
N TYR A 125 30.61 -20.20 9.42
CA TYR A 125 29.61 -19.59 10.29
C TYR A 125 29.21 -18.16 9.91
N LEU A 126 30.10 -17.35 9.33
CA LEU A 126 29.79 -15.99 8.88
C LEU A 126 28.76 -16.01 7.73
N MET A 127 28.91 -16.94 6.78
CA MET A 127 27.93 -17.15 5.70
C MET A 127 26.61 -17.71 6.23
N GLY A 128 26.66 -18.59 7.25
CA GLY A 128 25.46 -19.13 7.91
C GLY A 128 24.64 -18.08 8.67
N VAL A 129 25.31 -17.15 9.36
CA VAL A 129 24.65 -15.99 9.99
C VAL A 129 24.07 -15.07 8.92
N GLY A 130 24.82 -14.78 7.85
CA GLY A 130 24.35 -14.01 6.71
C GLY A 130 23.07 -14.61 6.09
N PHE A 131 23.08 -15.92 5.83
CA PHE A 131 21.89 -16.64 5.38
C PHE A 131 20.70 -16.44 6.32
N SER A 132 20.90 -16.63 7.62
CA SER A 132 19.83 -16.54 8.62
C SER A 132 19.18 -15.16 8.66
N VAL A 133 20.01 -14.10 8.59
CA VAL A 133 19.54 -12.70 8.55
C VAL A 133 18.74 -12.42 7.28
N VAL A 134 19.30 -12.75 6.10
CA VAL A 134 18.65 -12.47 4.81
C VAL A 134 17.39 -13.33 4.62
N ALA A 135 17.38 -14.57 5.12
CA ALA A 135 16.21 -15.43 5.14
C ALA A 135 15.08 -14.85 6.00
N LEU A 136 15.39 -14.30 7.17
CA LEU A 136 14.40 -13.63 8.02
C LEU A 136 13.76 -12.44 7.28
N PHE A 137 14.58 -11.60 6.63
CA PHE A 137 14.06 -10.50 5.80
C PHE A 137 13.18 -11.02 4.65
N SER A 138 13.59 -12.10 3.98
CA SER A 138 12.78 -12.72 2.91
C SER A 138 11.40 -13.13 3.42
N ILE A 139 11.34 -13.79 4.58
CA ILE A 139 10.08 -14.24 5.19
C ILE A 139 9.19 -13.04 5.52
N LEU A 140 9.73 -12.01 6.17
CA LEU A 140 8.97 -10.79 6.50
C LEU A 140 8.42 -10.12 5.24
N SER A 141 9.23 -10.03 4.18
CA SER A 141 8.81 -9.43 2.92
C SER A 141 7.69 -10.23 2.24
N ILE A 142 7.80 -11.56 2.22
CA ILE A 142 6.78 -12.47 1.67
C ILE A 142 5.48 -12.35 2.47
N VAL A 143 5.54 -12.35 3.81
CA VAL A 143 4.34 -12.19 4.67
C VAL A 143 3.64 -10.87 4.38
N LYS A 144 4.39 -9.77 4.23
CA LYS A 144 3.84 -8.46 3.88
C LYS A 144 3.13 -8.51 2.51
N LEU A 145 3.71 -9.18 1.52
CA LEU A 145 3.11 -9.37 0.19
C LEU A 145 1.79 -10.15 0.28
N PHE A 146 1.77 -11.26 1.02
CA PHE A 146 0.54 -12.04 1.24
C PHE A 146 -0.56 -11.23 1.93
N ASN A 147 -0.22 -10.38 2.90
CA ASN A 147 -1.18 -9.52 3.58
C ASN A 147 -1.82 -8.51 2.62
N GLN A 148 -1.08 -7.99 1.63
CA GLN A 148 -1.66 -7.13 0.59
C GLN A 148 -2.67 -7.88 -0.28
N PHE A 149 -2.36 -9.12 -0.69
CA PHE A 149 -3.33 -9.94 -1.43
C PHE A 149 -4.60 -10.25 -0.63
N LYS A 150 -4.48 -10.45 0.68
CA LYS A 150 -5.65 -10.58 1.57
C LYS A 150 -6.49 -9.30 1.59
N LYS A 151 -5.86 -8.11 1.68
CA LYS A 151 -6.56 -6.81 1.61
C LYS A 151 -7.30 -6.63 0.28
N ILE A 152 -6.67 -6.97 -0.85
CA ILE A 152 -7.32 -6.91 -2.17
C ILE A 152 -8.59 -7.77 -2.21
N LYS A 153 -8.52 -8.99 -1.68
CA LYS A 153 -9.67 -9.89 -1.61
C LYS A 153 -10.77 -9.38 -0.68
N LEU A 154 -10.41 -8.70 0.42
CA LEU A 154 -11.34 -8.19 1.41
C LEU A 154 -12.14 -6.98 0.91
N TYR A 155 -11.47 -6.00 0.32
CA TYR A 155 -12.09 -4.72 -0.02
C TYR A 155 -12.71 -4.67 -1.43
N GLY A 156 -12.35 -5.61 -2.31
CA GLY A 156 -12.85 -5.62 -3.68
C GLY A 156 -12.30 -4.46 -4.53
N ILE A 157 -12.34 -4.62 -5.85
CA ILE A 157 -11.88 -3.61 -6.81
C ILE A 157 -13.10 -3.05 -7.53
N GLU A 158 -13.31 -1.74 -7.45
CA GLU A 158 -14.44 -1.06 -8.07
C GLU A 158 -13.98 -0.08 -9.16
N ASP A 159 -14.71 -0.07 -10.28
CA ASP A 159 -14.49 0.86 -11.38
C ASP A 159 -15.38 2.10 -11.18
N ARG A 160 -14.81 3.16 -10.59
CA ARG A 160 -15.46 4.45 -10.41
C ARG A 160 -14.69 5.54 -11.16
N LYS A 161 -15.41 6.43 -11.84
CA LYS A 161 -14.83 7.61 -12.48
C LYS A 161 -14.77 8.75 -11.46
N LEU A 162 -13.60 9.01 -10.90
CA LEU A 162 -13.36 10.20 -10.10
C LEU A 162 -13.29 11.42 -11.02
N TYR A 163 -14.30 12.29 -11.00
CA TYR A 163 -14.22 13.60 -11.65
C TYR A 163 -13.57 14.59 -10.69
N VAL A 164 -12.24 14.59 -10.63
CA VAL A 164 -11.52 15.67 -9.95
C VAL A 164 -11.61 16.90 -10.85
N LYS A 165 -12.43 17.90 -10.45
CA LYS A 165 -12.34 19.23 -11.05
C LYS A 165 -10.93 19.76 -10.77
N LYS A 166 -10.11 19.87 -11.81
CA LYS A 166 -8.89 20.69 -11.76
C LYS A 166 -9.37 22.14 -11.67
N GLU A 167 -9.25 22.74 -10.49
CA GLU A 167 -9.24 24.20 -10.35
C GLU A 167 -7.88 24.76 -10.82
#